data_AF-A0A946J0L6-F1
#
_entry.id   AF-A0A946J0L6-F1
#
_cell.length_a   1.000
_cell.length_b   1.000
_cell.length_c   1.000
_cell.angle_alpha   90.00
_cell.angle_beta   90.00
_cell.angle_gamma   90.00
#
_symmetry.space_group_name_H-M   'P 1'
#
loop_
_entity.id
_entity.type
_entity.pdbx_description
1 polymer ?
#
loop_
_entity_poly.entity_id
_entity_poly.type
_entity_poly.pdbx_seq_one_letter_code
_entity_poly.pdbx_strand_id
1 'polypeptide(L)'
;MLVSQTELNSSDSLVKKDKLLTINKLRLGIDLFKPIKSSSEGDNLNYEFIGDLQVTENLYLAGEYGLIDRRIEDENINFNSSGRFLRIGFNYNMFKNWVGMDNSIYLGLRYATSDFSNKIIDYTVRNQDSYFS
;
A
#
# COMPACT_ATOMS: atom_id res chain seq x y z
N MET A 1 -11.15 -19.18 68.71
CA MET A 1 -11.79 -19.92 67.60
C MET A 1 -11.13 -19.44 66.32
N LEU A 2 -10.21 -20.23 65.76
CA LEU A 2 -9.49 -19.91 64.52
C LEU A 2 -10.41 -20.18 63.33
N VAL A 3 -10.68 -19.17 62.51
CA VAL A 3 -11.39 -19.35 61.24
C VAL A 3 -10.35 -19.63 60.17
N SER A 4 -10.23 -20.90 59.78
CA SER A 4 -9.46 -21.33 58.61
C SER A 4 -10.25 -20.98 57.35
N GLN A 5 -9.73 -20.09 56.51
CA GLN A 5 -10.28 -19.86 55.18
C GLN A 5 -9.66 -20.90 54.23
N THR A 6 -10.48 -21.81 53.73
CA THR A 6 -10.13 -22.71 52.63
C THR A 6 -10.00 -21.93 51.34
N GLU A 7 -8.78 -21.84 50.80
CA GLU A 7 -8.54 -21.33 49.45
C GLU A 7 -9.05 -22.33 48.40
N LEU A 8 -10.03 -21.90 47.63
CA LEU A 8 -10.51 -22.61 46.45
C LEU A 8 -9.48 -22.46 45.32
N ASN A 9 -8.64 -23.49 45.14
CA ASN A 9 -7.79 -23.62 43.95
C ASN A 9 -8.67 -23.91 42.72
N SER A 10 -9.14 -22.84 42.08
CA SER A 10 -9.72 -22.91 40.74
C SER A 10 -8.61 -23.19 39.74
N SER A 11 -8.52 -24.44 39.30
CA SER A 11 -7.63 -24.86 38.21
C SER A 11 -8.26 -24.46 36.88
N ASP A 12 -8.11 -23.19 36.51
CA ASP A 12 -8.60 -22.69 35.24
C ASP A 12 -7.64 -23.12 34.12
N SER A 13 -7.96 -24.22 33.44
CA SER A 13 -7.25 -24.66 32.23
C SER A 13 -7.80 -23.89 31.04
N LEU A 14 -7.22 -22.72 30.79
CA LEU A 14 -7.41 -22.02 29.52
C LEU A 14 -6.79 -22.85 28.40
N VAL A 15 -7.60 -23.71 27.78
CA VAL A 15 -7.25 -24.37 26.52
C VAL A 15 -7.11 -23.25 25.48
N LYS A 16 -5.86 -22.84 25.24
CA LYS A 16 -5.51 -21.86 24.22
C LYS A 16 -5.89 -22.46 22.87
N LYS A 17 -7.04 -22.05 22.34
CA LYS A 17 -7.46 -22.43 20.99
C LYS A 17 -6.57 -21.64 20.04
N ASP A 18 -5.53 -22.28 19.50
CA ASP A 18 -4.61 -21.66 18.55
C ASP A 18 -5.40 -21.21 17.31
N LYS A 19 -5.85 -19.96 17.32
CA LYS A 19 -6.55 -19.35 16.19
C LYS A 19 -5.49 -19.13 15.12
N LEU A 20 -5.43 -20.06 14.16
CA LEU A 20 -4.52 -20.01 13.02
C LEU A 20 -4.61 -18.67 12.26
N LEU A 21 -5.80 -18.05 12.28
CA LEU A 21 -6.09 -16.72 11.73
C LEU A 21 -6.69 -15.85 12.83
N THR A 22 -6.00 -14.77 13.17
CA THR A 22 -6.48 -13.79 14.15
C THR A 22 -6.47 -12.41 13.50
N ILE A 23 -7.60 -12.05 12.89
CA ILE A 23 -7.79 -10.74 12.27
C ILE A 23 -7.96 -9.71 13.39
N ASN A 24 -6.86 -9.02 13.73
CA ASN A 24 -6.81 -8.15 14.91
C ASN A 24 -6.55 -6.68 14.59
N LYS A 25 -5.76 -6.39 13.55
CA LYS A 25 -5.34 -5.04 13.21
C LYS A 25 -5.67 -4.75 11.75
N LEU A 26 -6.40 -3.68 11.49
CA LEU A 26 -6.63 -3.10 10.17
C LEU A 26 -5.90 -1.76 10.10
N ARG A 27 -5.12 -1.54 9.05
CA ARG A 27 -4.50 -0.26 8.73
C ARG A 27 -5.04 0.23 7.40
N LEU A 28 -5.38 1.51 7.34
CA LEU A 28 -5.75 2.20 6.11
C LEU A 28 -4.90 3.47 6.04
N GLY A 29 -4.41 3.79 4.86
CA GLY A 29 -3.52 4.93 4.63
C GLY A 29 -3.73 5.51 3.24
N ILE A 30 -3.30 6.75 3.09
CA ILE A 30 -3.22 7.44 1.81
C ILE A 30 -1.82 8.03 1.69
N ASP A 31 -1.22 7.98 0.50
CA ASP A 31 0.04 8.66 0.24
C ASP A 31 -0.23 10.12 -0.17
N LEU A 32 0.14 11.05 0.70
CA LEU A 32 0.01 12.49 0.46
C LEU A 32 1.21 13.10 -0.26
N PHE A 33 2.35 12.42 -0.33
CA PHE A 33 3.53 12.96 -0.99
C PHE A 33 3.28 13.15 -2.50
N LYS A 34 2.62 12.18 -3.12
CA LYS A 34 2.29 12.18 -4.55
C LYS A 34 1.39 13.35 -4.99
N PRO A 35 0.25 13.63 -4.32
CA PRO A 35 -0.57 14.79 -4.67
C PRO A 35 0.11 16.13 -4.35
N ILE A 36 0.93 16.22 -3.30
CA ILE A 36 1.70 17.44 -3.02
C ILE A 36 2.71 17.72 -4.14
N LYS A 37 3.45 16.68 -4.57
CA LYS A 37 4.39 16.79 -5.70
C LYS A 37 3.66 17.13 -7.01
N SER A 38 2.53 16.48 -7.27
CA SER A 38 1.64 16.79 -8.40
C SER A 38 1.30 18.27 -8.50
N SER A 39 0.92 18.88 -7.36
CA SER A 39 0.50 20.27 -7.32
C SER A 39 1.66 21.24 -7.61
N SER A 40 2.90 20.83 -7.35
CA SER A 40 4.09 21.65 -7.62
C SER A 40 4.58 21.54 -9.06
N GLU A 41 4.41 20.38 -9.71
CA GLU A 41 4.85 20.10 -11.09
C GLU A 41 3.77 20.39 -12.16
N GLY A 42 2.60 20.90 -11.75
CA GLY A 42 1.62 21.51 -12.64
C GLY A 42 0.53 20.60 -13.20
N ASP A 43 0.81 19.32 -13.52
CA ASP A 43 -0.13 18.55 -14.38
C ASP A 43 -0.17 17.02 -14.12
N ASN A 44 0.13 16.56 -12.90
CA ASN A 44 0.34 15.12 -12.61
C ASN A 44 -0.52 14.56 -11.47
N LEU A 45 -1.85 14.43 -11.61
CA LEU A 45 -2.70 13.87 -10.54
C LEU A 45 -2.32 12.43 -10.19
N ASN A 46 -1.85 12.22 -8.95
CA ASN A 46 -1.44 10.91 -8.45
C ASN A 46 -2.06 10.66 -7.06
N TYR A 47 -2.93 9.65 -6.96
CA TYR A 47 -3.52 9.21 -5.71
C TYR A 47 -3.11 7.76 -5.42
N GLU A 48 -2.77 7.46 -4.17
CA GLU A 48 -2.49 6.08 -3.73
C GLU A 48 -3.16 5.83 -2.38
N PHE A 49 -3.93 4.75 -2.33
CA PHE A 49 -4.61 4.23 -1.15
C PHE A 49 -3.93 2.92 -0.75
N ILE A 50 -3.67 2.77 0.54
CA ILE A 50 -2.95 1.63 1.12
C ILE A 50 -3.85 1.01 2.18
N GLY A 51 -3.93 -0.31 2.20
CA GLY A 51 -4.68 -1.07 3.19
C GLY A 51 -3.91 -2.32 3.61
N ASP A 52 -3.71 -2.50 4.90
CA ASP A 52 -3.11 -3.72 5.46
C ASP A 52 -4.04 -4.39 6.46
N LEU A 53 -4.16 -5.70 6.36
CA LEU A 53 -4.93 -6.54 7.28
C LEU A 53 -4.00 -7.52 7.98
N GLN A 54 -3.92 -7.47 9.31
CA GLN A 54 -3.19 -8.48 10.07
C GLN A 54 -3.96 -9.80 10.03
N VAL A 55 -3.29 -10.85 9.55
CA VAL A 55 -3.85 -12.20 9.41
C VAL A 55 -3.38 -13.09 10.57
N THR A 56 -2.11 -12.95 10.95
CA THR A 56 -1.45 -13.65 12.06
C THR A 56 -0.62 -12.63 12.85
N GLU A 57 -0.14 -12.96 14.05
CA GLU A 57 0.68 -12.05 14.87
C GLU A 57 1.83 -11.40 14.09
N ASN A 58 2.46 -12.14 13.17
CA ASN A 58 3.57 -11.67 12.35
C ASN A 58 3.22 -11.43 10.87
N LEU A 59 2.04 -11.84 10.38
CA LEU A 59 1.72 -11.78 8.95
C LEU A 59 0.59 -10.78 8.66
N TYR A 60 0.82 -9.91 7.69
CA TYR A 60 -0.12 -8.92 7.20
C TYR A 60 -0.38 -9.12 5.71
N LEU A 61 -1.64 -9.12 5.31
CA LEU A 61 -2.03 -9.00 3.90
C LEU A 61 -2.04 -7.52 3.55
N ALA A 62 -1.39 -7.13 2.46
CA ALA A 62 -1.27 -5.74 2.01
C ALA A 62 -1.94 -5.57 0.65
N GLY A 63 -2.67 -4.48 0.49
CA GLY A 63 -3.28 -4.05 -0.76
C GLY A 63 -3.02 -2.56 -0.97
N GLU A 64 -2.63 -2.18 -2.18
CA GLU A 64 -2.45 -0.78 -2.58
C GLU A 64 -3.18 -0.55 -3.88
N TYR A 65 -3.95 0.51 -3.96
CA TYR A 65 -4.66 0.92 -5.16
C TYR A 65 -4.30 2.36 -5.47
N GLY A 66 -3.90 2.65 -6.70
CA GLY A 66 -3.58 4.00 -7.09
C GLY A 66 -4.09 4.38 -8.47
N LEU A 67 -4.30 5.68 -8.60
CA LEU A 67 -4.77 6.36 -9.80
C LEU A 67 -3.68 7.34 -10.22
N ILE A 68 -3.32 7.31 -11.49
CA ILE A 68 -2.27 8.13 -12.08
C ILE A 68 -2.86 8.79 -13.31
N ASP A 69 -2.77 10.12 -13.38
CA ASP A 69 -3.02 10.90 -14.58
C ASP A 69 -1.83 11.85 -14.75
N ARG A 70 -1.06 11.63 -15.81
CA ARG A 70 0.20 12.34 -16.05
C ARG A 70 0.18 12.87 -17.47
N ARG A 71 0.22 14.19 -17.60
CA ARG A 71 0.51 14.83 -18.87
C ARG A 71 2.02 14.95 -19.06
N ILE A 72 2.51 14.48 -20.20
CA ILE A 72 3.91 14.65 -20.60
C ILE A 72 3.91 15.51 -21.85
N GLU A 73 4.44 16.72 -21.71
CA GLU A 73 4.67 17.65 -22.80
C GLU A 73 6.14 17.49 -23.23
N ASP A 74 6.36 17.12 -24.49
CA ASP A 74 7.68 16.99 -25.10
C ASP A 74 7.68 17.78 -26.42
N GLU A 75 8.84 18.27 -26.85
CA GLU A 75 8.97 19.26 -27.94
C GLU A 75 8.38 18.78 -29.28
N ASN A 76 8.23 17.47 -29.48
CA ASN A 76 7.74 16.86 -30.72
C ASN A 76 6.41 16.11 -30.57
N ILE A 77 6.08 15.64 -29.36
CA ILE A 77 4.93 14.78 -29.08
C ILE A 77 4.36 15.11 -27.70
N ASN A 78 3.12 15.57 -27.66
CA ASN A 78 2.38 15.72 -26.42
C ASN A 78 1.55 14.46 -26.18
N PHE A 79 1.73 13.81 -25.02
CA PHE A 79 0.94 12.63 -24.68
C PHE A 79 0.41 12.69 -23.25
N ASN A 80 -0.85 12.27 -23.07
CA ASN A 80 -1.45 12.06 -21.76
C ASN A 80 -1.44 10.57 -21.42
N SER A 81 -0.90 10.22 -20.26
CA SER A 81 -0.90 8.86 -19.74
C SER A 81 -1.77 8.80 -18.50
N SER A 82 -2.94 8.17 -18.62
CA SER A 82 -3.89 8.01 -17.51
C SER A 82 -4.09 6.52 -17.26
N GLY A 83 -4.08 6.12 -16.00
CA GLY A 83 -4.23 4.73 -15.63
C GLY A 83 -4.38 4.50 -14.15
N ARG A 84 -4.45 3.21 -13.81
CA ARG A 84 -4.59 2.74 -12.43
C ARG A 84 -3.68 1.55 -12.21
N PHE A 85 -3.26 1.38 -10.98
CA PHE A 85 -2.51 0.21 -10.57
C PHE A 85 -3.12 -0.38 -9.31
N LEU A 86 -3.00 -1.69 -9.21
CA LEU A 86 -3.37 -2.47 -8.05
C LEU A 86 -2.15 -3.30 -7.65
N ARG A 87 -1.77 -3.22 -6.39
CA ARG A 87 -0.75 -4.07 -5.79
C ARG A 87 -1.38 -4.87 -4.68
N ILE A 88 -1.08 -6.16 -4.65
CA ILE A 88 -1.52 -7.07 -3.60
C ILE A 88 -0.32 -7.88 -3.13
N GLY A 89 -0.24 -8.16 -1.84
CA GLY A 89 0.94 -8.80 -1.29
C GLY A 89 0.79 -9.16 0.17
N PHE A 90 1.90 -9.56 0.77
CA PHE A 90 1.98 -9.86 2.19
C PHE A 90 3.24 -9.25 2.78
N ASN A 91 3.17 -8.87 4.06
CA ASN A 91 4.27 -8.37 4.86
C ASN A 91 4.43 -9.27 6.10
N TYR A 92 5.63 -9.79 6.31
CA TYR A 92 6.02 -10.55 7.48
C TYR A 92 6.81 -9.65 8.44
N ASN A 93 6.21 -9.33 9.59
CA ASN A 93 6.85 -8.58 10.67
C ASN A 93 7.84 -9.48 11.41
N MET A 94 9.13 -9.21 11.19
CA MET A 94 10.25 -9.93 11.80
C MET A 94 10.57 -9.41 13.20
N PHE A 95 10.06 -8.23 13.56
CA PHE A 95 10.38 -7.61 14.83
C PHE A 95 9.54 -8.21 15.96
N LYS A 96 10.20 -8.67 17.02
CA LYS A 96 9.54 -9.09 18.25
C LYS A 96 9.43 -7.89 19.18
N ASN A 97 8.25 -7.29 19.23
CA ASN A 97 7.95 -6.24 20.18
C ASN A 97 7.94 -6.78 21.61
N TRP A 98 8.55 -6.03 22.53
CA TRP A 98 8.34 -6.24 23.97
C TRP A 98 6.99 -5.68 24.40
N VAL A 99 6.57 -6.01 25.62
CA VAL A 99 5.32 -5.51 26.20
C VAL A 99 5.34 -3.97 26.17
N GLY A 100 4.41 -3.37 25.43
CA GLY A 100 4.29 -1.92 25.27
C GLY A 100 5.02 -1.31 24.06
N MET A 101 5.67 -2.11 23.20
CA MET A 101 6.28 -1.63 21.96
C MET A 101 5.41 -1.96 20.74
N ASP A 102 5.30 -1.02 19.80
CA ASP A 102 4.56 -1.18 18.54
C ASP A 102 5.47 -0.95 17.31
N ASN A 103 6.75 -1.29 17.42
CA ASN A 103 7.68 -1.20 16.31
C ASN A 103 7.40 -2.29 15.28
N SER A 104 7.75 -2.02 14.02
CA SER A 104 7.63 -3.02 12.97
C SER A 104 8.81 -2.92 12.02
N ILE A 105 9.45 -4.07 11.79
CA ILE A 105 10.41 -4.26 10.71
C ILE A 105 9.86 -5.45 9.94
N TYR A 106 9.45 -5.20 8.70
CA TYR A 106 8.77 -6.19 7.90
C TYR A 106 9.49 -6.43 6.58
N LEU A 107 9.51 -7.70 6.18
CA LEU A 107 9.88 -8.11 4.84
C LEU A 107 8.58 -8.49 4.12
N GLY A 108 8.36 -7.96 2.93
CA GLY A 108 7.13 -8.22 2.19
C GLY A 108 7.36 -8.47 0.72
N LEU A 109 6.44 -9.23 0.13
CA LEU A 109 6.37 -9.47 -1.29
C LEU A 109 5.04 -8.91 -1.81
N ARG A 110 5.11 -8.13 -2.89
CA ARG A 110 3.94 -7.53 -3.55
C ARG A 110 3.94 -7.91 -5.02
N TYR A 111 2.80 -8.31 -5.52
CA TYR A 111 2.50 -8.46 -6.93
C TYR A 111 1.72 -7.24 -7.40
N ALA A 112 2.13 -6.64 -8.51
CA ALA A 112 1.54 -5.43 -9.06
C ALA A 112 0.96 -5.70 -10.45
N THR A 113 -0.24 -5.20 -10.70
CA THR A 113 -0.86 -5.11 -12.02
C THR A 113 -1.27 -3.67 -12.29
N SER A 114 -1.27 -3.26 -13.54
CA SER A 114 -1.66 -1.90 -13.91
C SER A 114 -2.24 -1.83 -15.30
N ASP A 115 -3.25 -0.98 -15.46
CA ASP A 115 -3.89 -0.66 -16.73
C ASP A 115 -3.65 0.82 -17.02
N PHE A 116 -2.98 1.11 -18.14
CA PHE A 116 -2.67 2.47 -18.59
C PHE A 116 -3.19 2.69 -20.00
N SER A 117 -3.81 3.85 -20.21
CA SER A 117 -4.23 4.35 -21.50
C SER A 117 -3.40 5.58 -21.85
N ASN A 118 -2.79 5.57 -23.04
CA ASN A 118 -1.99 6.67 -23.53
C ASN A 118 -2.74 7.33 -24.69
N LYS A 119 -2.96 8.64 -24.60
CA LYS A 119 -3.57 9.45 -25.66
C LYS A 119 -2.56 10.47 -26.16
N ILE A 120 -2.20 10.38 -27.43
CA ILE A 120 -1.39 11.40 -28.10
C ILE A 120 -2.31 12.59 -28.39
N ILE A 121 -1.91 13.78 -27.95
CA ILE A 121 -2.66 15.04 -28.13
C ILE A 121 -2.18 15.73 -29.42
N ASP A 122 -0.87 15.93 -29.56
CA ASP A 122 -0.26 16.55 -30.73
C ASP A 122 1.00 15.79 -31.15
N TYR A 123 1.23 15.69 -32.47
CA TYR A 123 2.45 15.16 -33.04
C TYR A 123 2.93 16.10 -34.16
N THR A 124 4.19 16.51 -34.13
CA THR A 124 4.79 17.28 -35.21
C THR A 124 5.55 16.33 -36.14
N VAL A 125 5.05 16.11 -37.36
CA VAL A 125 5.79 15.35 -38.38
C VAL A 125 6.90 16.23 -38.91
N ARG A 126 8.15 15.89 -38.58
CA ARG A 126 9.31 16.59 -39.13
C ARG A 126 9.45 16.26 -40.62
N ASN A 127 9.06 17.19 -41.47
CA ASN A 127 9.22 17.07 -42.92
C ASN A 127 10.70 17.21 -43.29
N GLN A 128 11.32 16.18 -43.89
CA GLN A 128 12.71 16.21 -44.35
C GLN A 128 12.88 16.93 -45.71
N ASP A 129 11.78 17.23 -46.40
CA ASP A 129 11.80 17.80 -47.76
C ASP A 129 11.90 19.33 -47.82
N SER A 130 12.01 20.03 -46.69
CA SER A 130 12.16 21.50 -46.66
C SER A 130 13.53 22.02 -47.14
N TYR A 131 14.38 21.16 -47.72
CA TYR A 131 15.68 21.57 -48.26
C TYR A 131 15.63 22.03 -49.73
N PHE A 132 14.51 21.80 -50.46
CA PHE A 132 14.43 22.09 -51.89
C PHE A 132 13.14 22.83 -52.34
N SER A 133 12.52 23.65 -51.48
CA SER A 133 11.44 24.58 -51.88
C SER A 133 11.88 26.03 -51.84
#